data_AF-A0AB72ZR23-F1
#
_entry.id   AF-A0AB72ZR23-F1
#
_cell.length_a   1.000
_cell.length_b   1.000
_cell.length_c   1.000
_cell.angle_alpha   90.00
_cell.angle_beta   90.00
_cell.angle_gamma   90.00
#
_symmetry.space_group_name_H-M   'P 1'
#
loop_
_entity.id
_entity.type
_entity.pdbx_description
1 polymer ?
#
loop_
_entity_poly.entity_id
_entity_poly.type
_entity_poly.pdbx_seq_one_letter_code
_entity_poly.pdbx_strand_id
1 'polypeptide(L)'
;FEEYDFTFATGAPQKQLQSLRSLSFIERNENIVLLGPSGVGKTHLAIAMGYEAVRAGIKVRFTTAADLLLQLSTAQRQGRYKTTLQRGVM
;
A
#
# COMPACT_ATOMS: atom_id res chain seq x y z
N PHE A 1 -9.92 -5.55 7.13
CA PHE A 1 -9.74 -7.02 7.07
C PHE A 1 -11.01 -7.78 7.44
N GLU A 2 -11.88 -7.22 8.29
CA GLU A 2 -13.09 -7.91 8.80
C GLU A 2 -14.15 -8.16 7.72
N GLU A 3 -14.20 -7.33 6.67
CA GLU A 3 -15.13 -7.48 5.53
C GLU A 3 -14.51 -8.20 4.32
N TYR A 4 -13.26 -8.66 4.40
CA TYR A 4 -12.62 -9.30 3.25
C TYR A 4 -13.03 -10.77 3.14
N ASP A 5 -13.75 -11.11 2.07
CA ASP A 5 -14.09 -12.49 1.77
C ASP A 5 -12.88 -13.23 1.18
N PHE A 6 -12.23 -14.03 2.03
CA PHE A 6 -11.09 -14.87 1.64
C PHE A 6 -11.47 -16.03 0.70
N THR A 7 -12.76 -16.32 0.53
CA THR A 7 -13.22 -17.34 -0.42
C THR A 7 -13.23 -16.83 -1.87
N PHE A 8 -13.27 -15.51 -2.07
CA PHE A 8 -13.23 -14.87 -3.38
C PHE A 8 -11.81 -14.76 -3.96
N ALA A 9 -10.79 -14.76 -3.10
CA ALA A 9 -9.39 -14.59 -3.47
C ALA A 9 -8.65 -15.94 -3.49
N THR A 10 -8.86 -16.71 -4.54
CA THR A 10 -8.23 -18.04 -4.75
C THR A 10 -6.69 -18.03 -4.82
N GLY A 11 -6.04 -16.86 -4.87
CA GLY A 11 -4.60 -16.73 -5.11
C GLY A 11 -3.72 -16.38 -3.90
N ALA A 12 -4.27 -15.88 -2.79
CA ALA A 12 -3.49 -15.41 -1.66
C ALA A 12 -3.62 -16.36 -0.44
N PRO A 13 -2.55 -17.04 -0.01
CA PRO A 13 -2.59 -17.94 1.14
C PRO A 13 -3.07 -17.18 2.40
N GLN A 14 -4.16 -17.65 3.01
CA GLN A 14 -4.75 -17.03 4.21
C GLN A 14 -3.73 -16.81 5.33
N LYS A 15 -2.78 -17.74 5.50
CA LYS A 15 -1.67 -17.62 6.46
C LYS A 15 -0.75 -16.42 6.18
N GLN A 16 -0.43 -16.14 4.92
CA GLN A 16 0.35 -14.95 4.55
C GLN A 16 -0.46 -13.68 4.81
N LEU A 17 -1.75 -13.65 4.45
CA LEU A 17 -2.58 -12.48 4.74
C LEU A 17 -2.73 -12.22 6.24
N GLN A 18 -2.81 -13.26 7.07
CA GLN A 18 -2.82 -13.13 8.52
C GLN A 18 -1.48 -12.59 9.06
N SER A 19 -0.34 -13.03 8.53
CA SER A 19 0.96 -12.49 8.97
C SER A 19 1.09 -11.02 8.61
N LEU A 20 0.50 -10.55 7.51
CA LEU A 20 0.47 -9.13 7.15
C LEU A 20 -0.38 -8.27 8.10
N ARG A 21 -1.40 -8.83 8.78
CA ARG A 21 -2.18 -8.11 9.82
C ARG A 21 -1.33 -7.68 11.01
N SER A 22 -0.25 -8.41 11.30
CA SER A 22 0.69 -8.06 12.37
C SER A 22 1.50 -6.79 12.09
N LEU A 23 1.48 -6.29 10.84
CA LEU A 23 2.31 -5.17 10.37
C LEU A 23 3.82 -5.41 10.50
N SER A 24 4.26 -6.63 10.81
CA SER A 24 5.68 -6.95 11.02
C SER A 24 6.57 -6.71 9.79
N PHE A 25 5.99 -6.61 8.59
CA PHE A 25 6.72 -6.21 7.39
C PHE A 25 7.25 -4.76 7.47
N ILE A 26 6.58 -3.88 8.23
CA ILE A 26 7.00 -2.49 8.43
C ILE A 26 8.30 -2.46 9.25
N GLU A 27 8.34 -3.19 10.36
CA GLU A 27 9.54 -3.29 11.21
C GLU A 27 10.74 -3.91 10.47
N ARG A 28 10.46 -4.83 9.53
CA ARG A 28 11.48 -5.47 8.69
C ARG A 28 11.88 -4.65 7.45
N ASN A 29 11.28 -3.49 7.21
CA ASN A 29 11.45 -2.69 5.99
C ASN A 29 11.19 -3.48 4.69
N GLU A 30 10.16 -4.32 4.70
CA GLU A 30 9.76 -5.14 3.55
C GLU A 30 8.64 -4.48 2.74
N ASN A 31 8.73 -4.57 1.42
CA ASN A 31 7.67 -4.12 0.52
C ASN A 31 6.68 -5.25 0.24
N ILE A 32 5.40 -4.91 0.16
CA ILE A 32 4.34 -5.84 -0.26
C ILE A 32 3.90 -5.50 -1.67
N VAL A 33 3.91 -6.49 -2.56
CA VAL A 33 3.38 -6.38 -3.92
C VAL A 33 2.22 -7.35 -4.07
N LEU A 34 1.03 -6.81 -4.30
CA LEU A 34 -0.18 -7.60 -4.56
C LEU A 34 -0.36 -7.77 -6.07
N LEU A 35 -0.30 -9.02 -6.55
CA LEU A 35 -0.45 -9.37 -7.97
C LEU A 35 -1.72 -10.19 -8.19
N GLY A 36 -2.36 -9.97 -9.33
CA GLY A 36 -3.55 -10.73 -9.74
C GLY A 36 -4.47 -9.95 -10.67
N PRO A 37 -5.50 -10.62 -11.25
CA PRO A 37 -6.46 -10.00 -12.17
C PRO A 37 -7.18 -8.78 -11.60
N SER A 38 -7.80 -7.96 -12.45
CA SER A 38 -8.66 -6.86 -11.98
C SER A 38 -9.83 -7.41 -11.16
N GLY A 39 -10.29 -6.65 -10.15
CA GLY A 39 -11.47 -7.02 -9.35
C GLY A 39 -11.25 -8.03 -8.20
N VAL A 40 -10.06 -8.62 -8.05
CA VAL A 40 -9.79 -9.63 -6.99
C VAL A 40 -9.50 -9.05 -5.59
N GLY A 41 -9.77 -7.77 -5.36
CA GLY A 41 -9.64 -7.14 -4.04
C GLY A 41 -8.25 -6.67 -3.62
N LYS A 42 -7.28 -6.56 -4.54
CA LYS A 42 -5.92 -6.05 -4.25
C LYS A 42 -5.94 -4.67 -3.55
N THR A 43 -6.70 -3.73 -4.10
CA THR A 43 -6.83 -2.39 -3.52
C THR A 43 -7.50 -2.45 -2.15
N HIS A 44 -8.51 -3.31 -1.97
CA HIS A 44 -9.15 -3.50 -0.68
C HIS A 44 -8.17 -4.03 0.37
N LEU A 45 -7.34 -5.02 0.03
CA LEU A 45 -6.29 -5.52 0.94
C LEU A 45 -5.26 -4.44 1.28
N ALA A 46 -4.80 -3.66 0.30
CA ALA A 46 -3.87 -2.55 0.55
C ALA A 46 -4.46 -1.50 1.52
N ILE A 47 -5.73 -1.13 1.31
CA ILE A 47 -6.44 -0.21 2.21
C ILE A 47 -6.62 -0.82 3.60
N ALA A 48 -6.98 -2.10 3.69
CA ALA A 48 -7.11 -2.80 4.97
C ALA A 48 -5.80 -2.81 5.77
N MET A 49 -4.66 -3.06 5.12
CA MET A 49 -3.34 -2.97 5.76
C MET A 49 -3.00 -1.54 6.19
N GLY A 50 -3.27 -0.55 5.33
CA GLY A 50 -3.09 0.85 5.68
C GLY A 50 -3.95 1.28 6.88
N TYR A 51 -5.18 0.78 6.97
CA TYR A 51 -6.08 1.06 8.08
C TYR A 51 -5.55 0.49 9.40
N GLU A 52 -5.07 -0.76 9.41
CA GLU A 52 -4.45 -1.34 10.62
C GLU A 52 -3.19 -0.57 11.02
N ALA A 53 -2.37 -0.13 10.05
CA ALA A 53 -1.20 0.70 10.33
C ALA A 53 -1.58 2.05 10.96
N VAL A 54 -2.64 2.71 10.48
CA VAL A 54 -3.18 3.94 11.10
C VAL A 54 -3.64 3.67 12.54
N ARG A 55 -4.33 2.55 12.79
CA ARG A 55 -4.74 2.15 14.15
C ARG A 55 -3.56 1.92 15.09
N ALA A 56 -2.42 1.46 14.56
CA ALA A 56 -1.16 1.32 15.28
C ALA A 56 -0.38 2.64 15.43
N GLY A 57 -0.93 3.78 15.00
CA GLY A 57 -0.26 5.08 15.08
C GLY A 57 0.78 5.35 14.00
N ILE A 58 0.86 4.50 12.97
CA ILE A 58 1.79 4.63 11.86
C ILE A 58 1.17 5.54 10.79
N LYS A 59 1.94 6.52 10.31
CA LYS A 59 1.49 7.42 9.23
C LYS A 59 1.43 6.65 7.92
N VAL A 60 0.30 6.73 7.23
CA VAL A 60 0.06 6.06 5.95
C VAL A 60 -0.37 7.08 4.90
N ARG A 61 0.09 6.90 3.67
CA ARG A 61 -0.44 7.59 2.49
C ARG A 61 -0.97 6.57 1.48
N PHE A 62 -2.10 6.88 0.88
CA PHE A 62 -2.62 6.18 -0.29
C PHE A 62 -2.59 7.10 -1.50
N THR A 63 -2.07 6.62 -2.64
CA THR A 63 -2.07 7.33 -3.92
C THR A 63 -2.08 6.33 -5.06
N THR A 64 -2.62 6.73 -6.21
CA THR A 64 -2.43 5.94 -7.44
C THR A 64 -1.01 6.15 -7.98
N ALA A 65 -0.51 5.18 -8.76
CA ALA A 65 0.76 5.32 -9.46
C ALA A 65 0.72 6.48 -10.47
N ALA A 66 -0.42 6.66 -11.15
CA ALA A 66 -0.61 7.74 -12.11
C ALA A 66 -0.50 9.12 -11.45
N ASP A 67 -1.18 9.34 -10.32
CA ASP A 67 -1.13 10.60 -9.58
C ASP A 67 0.28 10.86 -9.03
N LEU A 68 0.95 9.83 -8.50
CA LEU A 68 2.31 9.97 -7.99
C LEU A 68 3.28 10.38 -9.11
N LEU A 69 3.20 9.74 -10.27
CA LEU A 69 4.04 10.08 -11.43
C LEU A 69 3.76 11.50 -11.93
N LEU A 70 2.48 11.92 -11.96
CA LEU A 70 2.10 13.27 -12.35
C LEU A 70 2.65 14.32 -11.38
N GLN A 71 2.56 14.07 -10.07
CA GLN A 71 3.12 14.95 -9.04
C GLN A 71 4.64 15.06 -9.16
N LEU A 72 5.33 13.94 -9.33
CA LEU A 72 6.78 13.90 -9.46
C LEU A 72 7.27 14.57 -10.75
N SER A 73 6.58 14.35 -11.88
CA SER A 73 6.89 14.99 -13.17
C SER A 73 6.73 16.51 -13.10
N THR A 74 5.64 16.98 -12.49
CA THR A 74 5.41 18.41 -12.25
C THR A 74 6.49 19.00 -11.35
N ALA A 75 6.84 18.33 -10.26
CA ALA A 75 7.87 18.77 -9.34
C ALA A 75 9.27 18.81 -10.00
N GLN A 76 9.56 17.88 -10.91
CA GLN A 76 10.80 17.87 -11.67
C GLN A 76 10.94 19.12 -12.54
N ARG A 77 9.88 19.51 -13.27
CA ARG A 77 9.87 20.74 -14.08
C ARG A 77 10.05 22.00 -13.25
N GLN A 78 9.66 21.96 -11.98
CA GLN A 78 9.80 23.08 -11.02
C GLN A 78 11.10 23.03 -10.22
N GLY A 79 12.01 22.07 -10.48
CA GLY A 79 13.25 21.91 -9.72
C GLY A 79 13.06 21.44 -8.27
N ARG A 80 11.89 20.89 -7.93
CA ARG A 80 11.50 20.47 -6.56
C ARG A 80 11.41 18.95 -6.38
N TYR A 81 11.91 18.17 -7.34
CA TYR A 81 11.77 16.71 -7.36
C TYR A 81 12.20 16.03 -6.05
N LYS A 82 13.40 16.32 -5.54
CA LYS A 82 13.94 15.69 -4.33
C LYS A 82 13.05 15.91 -3.10
N THR A 83 12.57 17.14 -2.91
CA THR A 83 11.69 17.49 -1.79
C THR A 83 10.32 16.83 -1.93
N THR A 84 9.76 16.78 -3.14
CA THR A 84 8.47 16.12 -3.39
C THR A 84 8.58 14.61 -3.23
N LEU A 85 9.66 13.99 -3.68
CA LEU A 85 9.92 12.57 -3.51
C LEU A 85 10.07 12.21 -2.02
N GLN A 86 10.85 13.00 -1.28
CA GLN A 86 11.01 12.83 0.18
C GLN A 86 9.67 12.95 0.91
N ARG A 87 8.82 13.91 0.55
CA ARG A 87 7.51 14.04 1.17
C ARG A 87 6.50 12.99 0.70
N GLY A 88 6.69 12.46 -0.50
CA GLY A 88 5.75 11.60 -1.23
C GLY A 88 5.93 10.12 -0.91
N VAL A 89 7.18 9.69 -0.69
CA VAL A 89 7.60 8.29 -0.62
C VAL A 89 8.36 7.95 0.68
N MET A 90 9.02 8.93 1.32
CA MET A 90 9.77 8.75 2.57
C MET A 90 9.05 9.33 3.80
#